data_AF-A0A966Y4B2-F1
#
_entry.id   AF-A0A966Y4B2-F1
#
_cell.length_a   1.000
_cell.length_b   1.000
_cell.length_c   1.000
_cell.angle_alpha   90.00
_cell.angle_beta   90.00
_cell.angle_gamma   90.00
#
_symmetry.space_group_name_H-M   'P 1'
#
loop_
_entity.id
_entity.type
_entity.pdbx_description
1 polymer ?
#
loop_
_entity_poly.entity_id
_entity_poly.type
_entity_poly.pdbx_seq_one_letter_code
_entity_poly.pdbx_strand_id
1 'polypeptide(L)'
;MQVICSNCGARYAVNPLAIGPAGRTVQCSRCSHRWFERAQATPLPPTDVAPRKSPVPDVVIRPQSPGSGLPALTKPQPKRPLGAWLAGAAVLVVALGSAAFVWRDQILARLPPALHHSLRCRSPIRSVEVARRRR
;
A
#
# COMPACT_ATOMS: atom_id res chain seq x y z
N MET A 1 -5.42 -20.94 -11.50
CA MET A 1 -4.10 -21.33 -10.97
C MET A 1 -3.62 -20.25 -10.01
N GLN A 2 -2.65 -20.55 -9.14
CA GLN A 2 -2.11 -19.60 -8.16
C GLN A 2 -0.60 -19.49 -8.30
N VAL A 3 -0.06 -18.29 -8.14
CA VAL A 3 1.39 -18.02 -8.15
C VAL A 3 1.82 -17.41 -6.82
N ILE A 4 2.99 -17.80 -6.33
CA ILE A 4 3.50 -17.37 -5.02
C ILE A 4 4.86 -16.70 -5.23
N CYS A 5 5.02 -15.50 -4.70
CA CYS A 5 6.29 -14.78 -4.77
C CYS A 5 7.29 -15.37 -3.77
N SER A 6 8.46 -15.81 -4.26
CA SER A 6 9.55 -16.36 -3.43
C SER A 6 10.18 -15.35 -2.47
N ASN A 7 10.14 -14.05 -2.81
CA ASN A 7 10.76 -13.00 -2.00
C ASN A 7 9.90 -12.59 -0.79
N CYS A 8 8.59 -12.41 -0.98
CA CYS A 8 7.70 -11.87 0.07
C CYS A 8 6.53 -12.78 0.47
N GLY A 9 6.40 -13.97 -0.11
CA GLY A 9 5.35 -14.94 0.20
C GLY A 9 3.93 -14.54 -0.23
N ALA A 10 3.77 -13.43 -0.96
CA ALA A 10 2.47 -13.00 -1.46
C ALA A 10 1.91 -14.00 -2.48
N ARG A 11 0.60 -14.28 -2.40
CA ARG A 11 -0.11 -15.22 -3.28
C ARG A 11 -1.05 -14.46 -4.21
N TYR A 12 -1.08 -14.82 -5.49
CA TYR A 12 -1.93 -14.19 -6.49
C TYR A 12 -2.72 -15.25 -7.26
N ALA A 13 -4.04 -15.05 -7.35
CA ALA A 13 -4.90 -15.82 -8.23
C ALA A 13 -4.78 -15.25 -9.65
N VAL A 14 -4.32 -16.07 -10.60
CA VAL A 14 -4.10 -15.67 -11.99
C VAL A 14 -4.79 -16.63 -12.95
N ASN A 15 -5.27 -16.09 -14.07
CA ASN A 15 -5.88 -16.88 -15.12
C ASN A 15 -4.78 -17.62 -15.91
N PRO A 16 -4.84 -18.97 -16.05
CA PRO A 16 -3.86 -19.73 -16.84
C PRO A 16 -3.70 -19.25 -18.28
N LEU A 17 -4.77 -18.74 -18.89
CA LEU A 17 -4.72 -18.17 -20.24
C LEU A 17 -3.88 -16.89 -20.33
N ALA A 18 -3.73 -16.14 -19.23
CA ALA A 18 -2.97 -14.88 -19.21
C ALA A 18 -1.44 -15.09 -19.18
N ILE A 19 -0.98 -16.23 -18.65
CA ILE A 19 0.44 -16.63 -18.71
C ILE A 19 0.71 -17.39 -20.01
N GLY A 20 -0.24 -18.23 -20.43
CA GLY A 20 -0.13 -19.03 -21.64
C GLY A 20 0.83 -20.22 -21.49
N PRO A 21 0.81 -21.16 -22.45
CA PRO A 21 1.62 -22.38 -22.39
C PRO A 21 3.12 -22.13 -22.58
N ALA A 22 3.49 -21.04 -23.28
CA ALA A 22 4.87 -20.63 -23.45
C ALA A 22 5.51 -20.07 -22.15
N GLY A 23 4.70 -19.76 -21.14
CA GLY A 23 5.13 -19.07 -19.94
C GLY A 23 5.30 -17.56 -20.16
N ARG A 24 5.33 -16.81 -19.06
CA ARG A 24 5.49 -15.35 -19.07
C ARG A 24 6.23 -14.89 -17.82
N THR A 25 7.02 -13.82 -17.97
CA THR A 25 7.63 -13.14 -16.82
C THR A 25 6.56 -12.35 -16.06
N VAL A 26 6.38 -12.68 -14.78
CA VAL A 26 5.44 -12.02 -13.88
C VAL A 26 6.18 -11.15 -12.87
N GLN A 27 5.55 -10.07 -12.40
CA GLN A 27 6.12 -9.14 -11.44
C GLN A 27 5.26 -9.08 -10.18
N CYS A 28 5.89 -9.19 -9.01
CA CYS A 28 5.21 -9.02 -7.73
C CYS A 28 4.81 -7.55 -7.53
N SER A 29 3.52 -7.28 -7.29
CA SER A 29 3.06 -5.91 -6.97
C SER A 29 3.50 -5.44 -5.58
N ARG A 30 3.87 -6.37 -4.68
CA ARG A 30 4.28 -6.07 -3.31
C ARG A 30 5.77 -5.73 -3.15
N CYS A 31 6.65 -6.40 -3.87
CA CYS A 31 8.11 -6.26 -3.70
C CYS A 31 8.88 -6.09 -5.02
N SER A 32 8.16 -5.86 -6.13
CA SER A 32 8.68 -5.67 -7.49
C SER A 32 9.60 -6.78 -8.05
N HIS A 33 9.79 -7.89 -7.32
CA HIS A 33 10.52 -9.06 -7.78
C HIS A 33 9.87 -9.68 -9.02
N ARG A 34 10.71 -10.02 -10.01
CA ARG A 34 10.29 -10.60 -11.29
C ARG A 34 10.78 -12.04 -11.38
N TRP A 35 9.90 -12.95 -11.78
CA TRP A 35 10.23 -14.34 -12.03
C TRP A 35 9.47 -14.88 -13.24
N PHE A 36 9.94 -15.99 -13.78
CA PHE A 36 9.31 -16.65 -14.92
C PHE A 36 8.35 -17.73 -14.42
N GLU A 37 7.10 -17.66 -14.86
CA GLU A 37 6.07 -18.62 -14.49
C GLU A 37 5.54 -19.31 -15.75
N ARG A 38 5.39 -20.64 -15.70
CA ARG A 38 4.73 -21.42 -16.73
C ARG A 38 3.39 -21.90 -16.20
N ALA A 39 2.31 -21.57 -16.91
CA ALA A 39 1.04 -22.23 -16.67
C ALA A 39 1.22 -23.70 -17.04
N GLN A 40 1.27 -24.59 -16.04
CA GLN A 40 1.15 -26.01 -16.32
C GLN A 40 -0.24 -26.22 -16.90
N ALA A 41 -0.30 -26.37 -18.22
CA ALA A 41 -1.45 -26.96 -18.87
C ALA A 41 -1.47 -28.40 -18.38
N THR A 42 -2.22 -28.68 -17.31
CA THR A 42 -2.51 -30.04 -16.88
C THR A 42 -3.07 -30.74 -18.11
N PRO A 43 -2.35 -31.72 -18.70
CA PRO A 43 -2.99 -32.60 -19.66
C PRO A 43 -4.09 -33.27 -18.85
N LEU A 44 -5.36 -33.07 -19.24
CA LEU A 44 -6.42 -33.92 -18.73
C LEU A 44 -5.93 -35.35 -19.02
N PRO A 45 -5.69 -36.20 -18.01
CA PRO A 45 -5.48 -37.61 -18.29
C PRO A 45 -6.73 -38.08 -19.07
N PRO A 46 -6.58 -38.87 -20.15
CA PRO A 46 -7.72 -39.52 -20.76
C PRO A 46 -8.43 -40.29 -19.66
N THR A 47 -9.59 -39.76 -19.29
CA THR A 47 -10.41 -40.26 -18.21
C THR A 47 -11.20 -41.40 -18.83
N ASP A 48 -10.55 -42.56 -18.96
CA ASP A 48 -11.24 -43.85 -19.08
C ASP A 48 -11.96 -44.11 -17.76
N VAL A 49 -13.10 -43.45 -17.58
CA VAL A 49 -14.01 -43.72 -16.48
C VAL A 49 -15.19 -44.46 -17.09
N ALA A 50 -15.09 -45.79 -17.07
CA ALA A 50 -16.28 -46.63 -17.01
C ALA A 50 -17.15 -46.13 -15.85
N PRO A 51 -18.43 -45.84 -16.05
CA PRO A 51 -19.27 -45.26 -15.01
C PRO A 51 -19.52 -46.31 -13.92
N ARG A 52 -18.70 -46.30 -12.87
CA ARG A 52 -19.09 -46.89 -11.59
C ARG A 52 -20.20 -46.01 -11.02
N LYS A 53 -21.42 -46.52 -11.12
CA LYS A 53 -22.62 -46.01 -10.47
C LYS A 53 -22.40 -46.09 -8.96
N SER A 54 -21.81 -45.06 -8.36
CA SER A 54 -21.82 -44.91 -6.91
C SER A 54 -23.26 -44.62 -6.47
N PRO A 55 -23.77 -45.22 -5.38
CA PRO A 55 -25.09 -44.87 -4.89
C PRO A 55 -25.05 -43.42 -4.42
N VAL A 56 -25.74 -42.54 -5.14
CA VAL A 56 -25.95 -41.16 -4.72
C VAL A 56 -26.77 -41.22 -3.43
N PRO A 57 -26.27 -40.72 -2.28
CA PRO A 57 -27.10 -40.60 -1.11
C PRO A 57 -28.24 -39.62 -1.44
N ASP A 58 -29.45 -40.01 -1.08
CA ASP A 58 -30.68 -39.26 -1.30
C ASP A 58 -30.52 -37.85 -0.68
N VAL A 59 -30.18 -36.87 -1.51
CA VAL A 59 -30.10 -35.47 -1.12
C VAL A 59 -31.53 -35.00 -0.95
N VAL A 60 -32.04 -35.11 0.28
CA VAL A 60 -33.31 -34.51 0.67
C VAL A 60 -33.17 -33.00 0.52
N ILE A 61 -33.73 -32.47 -0.57
CA ILE A 61 -33.80 -31.03 -0.85
C ILE A 61 -34.72 -30.43 0.20
N ARG A 62 -34.16 -29.92 1.30
CA ARG A 62 -34.90 -29.06 2.23
C ARG A 62 -35.22 -27.74 1.52
N PRO A 63 -36.45 -27.20 1.64
CA PRO A 63 -36.79 -25.90 1.09
C PRO A 63 -35.83 -24.83 1.63
N GLN A 64 -35.25 -24.04 0.73
CA GLN A 64 -34.41 -22.91 1.08
C GLN A 64 -35.26 -21.91 1.88
N SER A 65 -34.80 -21.49 3.06
CA SER A 65 -35.54 -20.51 3.89
C SER A 65 -35.72 -19.20 3.12
N PRO A 66 -36.92 -18.58 3.13
CA PRO A 66 -37.11 -17.25 2.57
C PRO A 66 -36.10 -16.27 3.19
N GLY A 67 -35.32 -15.58 2.35
CA GLY A 67 -34.27 -14.65 2.78
C GLY A 67 -32.82 -15.14 2.61
N SER A 68 -32.58 -16.42 2.34
CA SER A 68 -31.22 -16.95 2.12
C SER A 68 -30.54 -16.49 0.82
N GLY A 69 -31.27 -15.80 -0.08
CA GLY A 69 -30.75 -15.24 -1.33
C GLY A 69 -30.26 -13.79 -1.24
N LEU A 70 -30.32 -13.16 -0.06
CA LEU A 70 -29.88 -11.77 0.09
C LEU A 70 -28.35 -11.71 0.06
N PRO A 71 -27.74 -10.91 -0.84
CA PRO A 71 -26.30 -10.71 -0.81
C PRO A 71 -25.92 -10.09 0.54
N ALA A 72 -24.88 -10.64 1.18
CA ALA A 72 -24.36 -10.10 2.42
C ALA A 72 -23.94 -8.63 2.20
N LEU A 73 -24.76 -7.70 2.70
CA LEU A 73 -24.48 -6.27 2.75
C LEU A 73 -23.24 -6.05 3.63
N THR A 74 -22.09 -6.17 3.00
CA THR A 74 -20.81 -6.05 3.65
C THR A 74 -20.54 -4.55 3.81
N LYS A 75 -20.59 -4.04 5.05
CA LYS A 75 -20.17 -2.66 5.34
C LYS A 75 -18.73 -2.48 4.85
N PRO A 76 -18.43 -1.47 4.00
CA PRO A 76 -17.07 -1.22 3.56
C PRO A 76 -16.21 -0.87 4.77
N GLN A 77 -15.21 -1.71 5.04
CA GLN A 77 -14.23 -1.46 6.10
C GLN A 77 -13.40 -0.22 5.73
N PRO A 78 -13.30 0.79 6.61
CA PRO A 78 -12.54 2.01 6.32
C PRO A 78 -11.04 1.68 6.29
N LYS A 79 -10.46 1.57 5.09
CA LYS A 79 -9.02 1.38 4.93
C LYS A 79 -8.29 2.69 5.22
N ARG A 80 -7.72 2.83 6.42
CA ARG A 80 -6.78 3.91 6.75
C ARG A 80 -5.37 3.38 7.00
N PRO A 81 -4.53 3.26 5.95
CA PRO A 81 -3.12 2.96 6.18
C PRO A 81 -2.17 4.13 5.92
N LEU A 82 -2.51 5.13 5.09
CA LEU A 82 -1.57 6.20 4.70
C LEU A 82 -1.92 7.59 5.25
N GLY A 83 -3.20 7.97 5.18
CA GLY A 83 -3.65 9.31 5.61
C GLY A 83 -3.45 9.57 7.11
N ALA A 84 -3.60 8.54 7.94
CA ALA A 84 -3.35 8.64 9.38
C ALA A 84 -1.86 8.83 9.69
N TRP A 85 -0.98 8.17 8.93
CA TRP A 85 0.47 8.29 9.09
C TRP A 85 0.97 9.67 8.63
N LEU A 86 0.45 10.19 7.52
CA LEU A 86 0.73 11.55 7.04
C LEU A 86 0.25 12.62 8.02
N ALA A 87 -0.93 12.46 8.61
CA ALA A 87 -1.44 13.37 9.63
C ALA A 87 -0.53 13.38 10.87
N GLY A 88 -0.09 12.20 11.34
CA GLY A 88 0.87 12.08 12.43
C GLY A 88 2.21 12.76 12.12
N ALA A 89 2.75 12.55 10.91
CA ALA A 89 4.00 13.17 10.47
C ALA A 89 3.88 14.69 10.38
N ALA A 90 2.77 15.22 9.86
CA ALA A 90 2.52 16.66 9.79
C ALA A 90 2.48 17.30 11.18
N VAL A 91 1.80 16.68 12.15
CA VAL A 91 1.75 17.16 13.53
C VAL A 91 3.14 17.14 14.18
N LEU A 92 3.93 16.08 13.95
CA LEU A 92 5.30 15.99 14.45
C LEU A 92 6.19 17.10 13.87
N VAL A 93 6.13 17.36 12.57
CA VAL A 93 6.92 18.41 11.91
C VAL A 93 6.54 19.79 12.43
N VAL A 94 5.24 20.06 12.61
CA VAL A 94 4.76 21.33 13.17
C VAL A 94 5.23 21.51 14.62
N ALA A 95 5.16 20.45 15.44
CA ALA A 95 5.62 20.49 16.82
C ALA A 95 7.15 20.68 16.95
N LEU A 96 7.93 20.02 16.10
CA LEU A 96 9.38 20.21 16.05
C LEU A 96 9.76 21.60 15.55
N GLY A 97 9.07 22.10 14.52
CA GLY A 97 9.27 23.45 14.00
C GLY A 97 8.94 24.54 15.01
N SER A 98 7.82 24.40 15.74
CA SER A 98 7.43 25.36 16.79
C SER A 98 8.40 25.32 17.97
N ALA A 99 8.82 24.13 18.42
CA ALA A 99 9.83 23.99 19.47
C ALA A 99 11.17 24.63 19.08
N ALA A 100 11.64 24.41 17.84
CA ALA A 100 12.85 25.04 17.33
C ALA A 100 12.72 26.56 17.21
N PHE A 101 11.53 27.07 16.86
CA PHE A 101 11.25 28.49 16.78
C PHE A 101 11.26 29.17 18.15
N VAL A 102 10.68 28.51 19.17
CA VAL A 102 10.64 29.02 20.55
C VAL A 102 12.03 28.95 21.21
N TRP A 103 12.84 27.92 20.92
CA TRP A 103 14.22 27.81 21.42
C TRP A 103 15.27 28.55 20.61
N ARG A 104 14.85 29.32 19.60
CA ARG A 104 15.76 30.09 18.74
C ARG A 104 16.69 31.00 19.54
N ASP A 105 16.19 31.65 20.59
CA ASP A 105 16.99 32.54 21.43
C ASP A 105 18.00 31.80 22.32
N GLN A 106 17.68 30.57 22.78
CA GLN A 106 18.64 29.74 23.53
C GLN A 106 19.74 29.16 22.63
N ILE A 107 19.42 28.83 21.36
CA ILE A 107 20.41 28.38 20.37
C ILE A 107 21.36 29.52 20.01
N LEU A 108 20.83 30.73 19.83
CA LEU A 108 21.64 31.92 19.57
C LEU A 108 22.51 32.31 20.78
N ALA A 109 22.05 32.05 22.01
CA ALA A 109 22.84 32.28 23.22
C ALA A 109 24.02 31.29 23.38
N ARG A 110 23.94 30.10 22.77
CA ARG A 110 25.05 29.13 22.72
C ARG A 110 25.98 29.33 21.52
N LEU A 111 25.63 30.24 20.60
CA LEU A 111 26.46 30.55 19.43
C LEU A 111 27.56 31.56 19.82
N PRO A 112 28.84 31.27 19.52
CA PRO A 112 29.95 32.15 19.89
C PRO A 112 29.82 33.55 19.24
N PRO A 113 30.20 34.63 19.94
CA PRO A 113 29.96 36.03 19.55
C PRO A 113 30.51 36.41 18.16
N ALA A 114 31.49 35.68 17.65
CA ALA A 114 32.06 35.89 16.31
C ALA A 114 31.08 35.68 15.15
N LEU A 115 30.04 34.85 15.33
CA LEU A 115 29.09 34.51 14.26
C LEU A 115 27.89 35.46 14.16
N HIS A 116 27.69 36.35 15.15
CA HIS A 116 26.54 37.26 15.21
C HIS A 116 26.67 38.42 14.22
N HIS A 117 27.89 38.91 13.99
CA HIS A 117 28.14 40.04 13.10
C HIS A 117 27.89 39.68 11.63
N SER A 118 28.21 38.44 11.22
CA SER A 118 28.02 37.97 9.84
C SER A 118 26.56 37.63 9.51
N LEU A 119 25.81 37.10 10.48
CA LEU A 119 24.38 36.80 10.29
C LEU A 119 23.51 38.07 10.27
N ARG A 120 23.91 39.13 11.00
CA ARG A 120 23.20 40.42 10.99
C ARG A 120 23.43 41.22 9.71
N CYS A 121 24.59 41.07 9.07
CA CYS A 121 24.85 41.63 7.73
C CYS A 121 24.16 40.83 6.61
N ARG A 122 23.85 39.55 6.83
CA ARG A 122 23.35 38.64 5.78
C ARG A 122 21.88 38.25 5.92
N SER A 123 21.03 39.03 6.60
CA SER A 123 19.58 38.81 6.56
C SER A 123 18.94 39.61 5.41
N PRO A 124 18.72 39.02 4.21
CA PRO A 124 18.00 39.68 3.11
C PRO A 124 16.50 39.87 3.40
N ILE A 125 16.00 39.30 4.51
CA ILE A 125 14.56 39.29 4.84
C ILE A 125 14.06 40.69 5.20
N ARG A 126 14.89 41.56 5.78
CA ARG A 126 14.47 42.92 6.15
C ARG A 126 14.33 43.86 4.95
N SER A 127 14.92 43.54 3.81
CA SER A 127 14.86 44.36 2.59
C SER A 127 13.56 44.16 1.81
N VAL A 128 12.92 42.98 1.92
CA VAL A 128 11.67 42.68 1.20
C VAL A 128 10.47 43.35 1.87
N GLU A 129 10.48 43.49 3.20
CA GLU A 129 9.40 44.14 3.96
C GLU A 129 9.30 45.65 3.68
N VAL A 130 10.44 46.34 3.48
CA VAL A 130 10.46 47.78 3.23
C VAL A 130 10.03 48.13 1.79
N ALA A 131 10.31 47.25 0.81
CA ALA A 131 9.91 47.45 -0.58
C ALA A 131 8.39 47.31 -0.80
N ARG A 132 7.69 46.55 0.04
CA ARG A 132 6.23 46.36 -0.07
C ARG A 132 5.40 47.48 0.57
N ARG A 133 6.01 48.33 1.39
CA ARG A 133 5.33 49.43 2.10
C ARG A 133 5.39 50.79 1.37
N ARG A 134 6.02 50.84 0.19
CA ARG A 134 6.14 52.02 -0.69
C ARG A 134 5.47 51.84 -2.06
N ARG A 135 4.64 50.81 -2.23
CA ARG A 135 3.70 50.71 -3.36
C ARG A 135 2.28 50.83 -2.85
#